data_AF-A0A7S2NMX0-F1
#
_entry.id   AF-A0A7S2NMX0-F1
#
_cell.length_a   1.000
_cell.length_b   1.000
_cell.length_c   1.000
_cell.angle_alpha   90.00
_cell.angle_beta   90.00
_cell.angle_gamma   90.00
#
_symmetry.space_group_name_H-M   'P 1'
#
loop_
_entity.id
_entity.type
_entity.pdbx_description
1 polymer ?
#
loop_
_entity_poly.entity_id
_entity_poly.type
_entity_poly.pdbx_seq_one_letter_code
_entity_poly.pdbx_strand_id
1 'polypeptide(L)'
;YMTFMSKEPSLNTMAMPPGLKWVPKMTVMDMSYAEQFRNAYVGDAYERMFLNAALGDQSLFVSANELVEMWRIFTPLLRQIDEQKPDVSIYPFGMVPEGWAEWAKARGAAPKATWQEFLALHSDQVEELRKVFVELDVEGKGRLEGPEILELAKRFYDGREPTLKQIAAIMDRIDSGGSGSVTWDEFVKAAGVISSAFRTPIEPKIGWRQ
;
A
#
# COMPACT_ATOMS: atom_id res chain seq x y z
N TYR A 1 5.40 0.85 17.72
CA TYR A 1 6.56 0.61 16.84
C TYR A 1 6.11 0.77 15.41
N MET A 2 6.06 2.02 14.95
CA MET A 2 5.63 2.34 13.59
C MET A 2 6.86 2.16 12.72
N THR A 3 6.86 1.10 11.91
CA THR A 3 7.91 0.80 10.94
C THR A 3 8.19 2.07 10.15
N PHE A 4 9.41 2.59 10.23
CA PHE A 4 9.87 3.67 9.39
C PHE A 4 9.50 3.31 7.95
N MET A 5 8.57 4.05 7.36
CA MET A 5 8.45 4.06 5.92
C MET A 5 9.79 4.58 5.43
N SER A 6 10.66 3.67 5.00
CA SER A 6 11.85 4.01 4.24
C SER A 6 11.37 4.97 3.15
N LYS A 7 11.84 6.22 3.13
CA LYS A 7 11.49 7.15 2.07
C LYS A 7 12.42 6.79 0.92
N GLU A 8 11.91 6.04 -0.05
CA GLU A 8 12.71 5.56 -1.18
C GLU A 8 12.05 6.07 -2.44
N PRO A 9 12.70 6.98 -3.19
CA PRO A 9 12.21 7.36 -4.49
C PRO A 9 12.34 6.15 -5.41
N SER A 10 11.23 5.81 -6.06
CA SER A 10 11.17 4.84 -7.15
C SER A 10 10.75 5.58 -8.42
N LEU A 11 11.35 5.20 -9.54
CA LEU A 11 10.99 5.72 -10.86
C LEU A 11 10.66 4.55 -11.78
N ASN A 12 9.43 4.52 -12.27
CA ASN A 12 9.00 3.52 -13.24
C ASN A 12 9.35 4.01 -14.64
N THR A 13 10.21 3.27 -15.33
CA THR A 13 10.64 3.58 -16.70
C THR A 13 10.38 2.40 -17.62
N MET A 14 10.19 2.67 -18.91
CA MET A 14 10.23 1.60 -19.91
C MET A 14 11.68 1.33 -20.27
N ALA A 15 12.12 0.09 -20.05
CA ALA A 15 13.45 -0.35 -20.45
C ALA A 15 13.34 -1.61 -21.31
N MET A 16 14.33 -1.78 -22.18
CA MET A 16 14.48 -3.03 -22.92
C MET A 16 15.05 -4.07 -21.94
N PRO A 17 14.34 -5.19 -21.68
CA PRO A 17 14.84 -6.19 -20.76
C PRO A 17 16.11 -6.83 -21.33
N PRO A 18 17.10 -7.16 -20.49
CA PRO A 18 18.27 -7.89 -20.95
C PRO A 18 17.85 -9.27 -21.48
N GLY A 19 18.15 -9.56 -22.74
CA GLY A 19 17.82 -10.83 -23.38
C GLY A 19 17.51 -10.71 -24.88
N LEU A 20 17.06 -11.82 -25.50
CA LEU A 20 16.75 -11.88 -26.93
C LEU A 20 15.37 -11.30 -27.31
N LYS A 21 14.54 -10.98 -26.32
CA LYS A 21 13.16 -10.51 -26.51
C LYS A 21 13.13 -8.97 -26.55
N TRP A 22 12.75 -8.42 -27.69
CA TRP A 22 12.65 -6.97 -27.94
C TRP A 22 11.29 -6.39 -27.53
N VAL A 23 10.82 -6.73 -26.33
CA VAL A 23 9.55 -6.21 -25.79
C VAL A 23 9.87 -5.26 -24.65
N PRO A 24 9.53 -3.95 -24.77
CA PRO A 24 9.73 -3.00 -23.68
C PRO A 24 9.02 -3.48 -22.43
N LYS A 25 9.75 -3.58 -21.31
CA LYS A 25 9.21 -3.97 -20.01
C LYS A 25 9.26 -2.76 -19.07
N MET A 26 8.24 -2.58 -18.25
CA MET A 26 8.30 -1.62 -17.15
C MET A 26 9.37 -2.10 -16.17
N THR A 27 10.38 -1.27 -15.95
CA THR A 27 11.46 -1.49 -14.99
C THR A 27 11.40 -0.38 -13.96
N VAL A 28 11.44 -0.77 -12.69
CA VAL A 28 11.52 0.15 -11.56
C VAL A 28 12.99 0.44 -11.33
N MET A 29 13.35 1.72 -11.28
CA MET A 29 14.62 2.19 -10.74
C MET A 29 14.38 2.63 -9.31
N ASP A 30 14.97 1.93 -8.36
CA ASP A 30 14.85 2.22 -6.94
C ASP A 30 16.15 2.80 -6.37
N MET A 31 16.00 3.62 -5.34
CA MET A 31 17.11 4.15 -4.57
C MET A 31 16.78 3.99 -3.09
N SER A 32 17.41 3.02 -2.44
CA SER A 32 17.31 2.87 -0.99
C SER A 32 18.28 3.80 -0.27
N TYR A 33 17.73 4.71 0.55
CA TYR A 33 18.53 5.60 1.39
C TYR A 33 19.40 4.82 2.40
N ALA A 34 18.90 3.69 2.91
CA ALA A 34 19.62 2.88 3.89
C ALA A 34 20.86 2.21 3.29
N GLU A 35 20.81 1.81 2.02
CA GLU A 35 21.93 1.12 1.35
C GLU A 35 22.99 2.08 0.82
N GLN A 36 22.56 3.21 0.24
CA GLN A 36 23.46 4.22 -0.29
C GLN A 36 24.11 5.08 0.80
N PHE A 37 23.41 5.33 1.89
CA PHE A 37 23.87 6.19 2.97
C PHE A 37 23.90 5.46 4.32
N ARG A 38 24.56 4.29 4.36
CA ARG A 38 24.60 3.36 5.51
C ARG A 38 24.94 3.97 6.88
N ASN A 39 25.64 5.11 6.92
CA ASN A 39 26.05 5.78 8.15
C ASN A 39 25.56 7.25 8.23
N ALA A 40 24.66 7.67 7.35
CA ALA A 40 24.15 9.04 7.41
C ALA A 40 23.05 9.16 8.46
N TYR A 41 23.21 10.13 9.35
CA TYR A 41 22.16 10.47 10.31
C TYR A 41 21.04 11.23 9.59
N VAL A 42 19.86 10.63 9.53
CA VAL A 42 18.64 11.27 9.06
C VAL A 42 17.87 11.73 10.29
N GLY A 43 18.11 12.98 10.71
CA GLY A 43 17.38 13.55 11.85
C GLY A 43 15.87 13.54 11.64
N ASP A 44 15.13 13.34 12.72
CA ASP A 44 13.67 13.33 12.69
C ASP A 44 13.11 14.71 12.32
N ALA A 45 11.83 14.76 11.94
CA ALA A 45 11.16 15.99 11.52
C ALA A 45 11.31 17.12 12.57
N TYR A 46 11.14 16.79 13.85
CA TYR A 46 11.25 17.78 14.93
C TYR A 46 12.68 18.23 15.20
N GLU A 47 13.66 17.34 15.10
CA GLU A 47 15.08 17.71 15.29
C GLU A 47 15.52 18.70 14.21
N ARG A 48 15.13 18.45 12.95
CA ARG A 48 15.38 19.36 11.84
C ARG A 48 14.65 20.69 12.03
N MET A 49 13.41 20.65 12.51
CA MET A 49 12.64 21.86 12.80
C MET A 49 13.34 22.72 13.87
N PHE A 50 13.75 22.13 14.99
CA PHE A 50 14.45 22.86 16.06
C PHE A 50 15.80 23.39 15.61
N LEU A 51 16.56 22.60 14.83
CA LEU A 51 17.82 23.03 14.25
C LEU A 51 17.61 24.24 13.33
N ASN A 52 16.63 24.19 12.44
CA ASN A 52 16.32 25.30 11.52
C ASN A 52 15.83 26.55 12.27
N ALA A 53 15.00 26.37 13.30
CA ALA A 53 14.58 27.48 14.17
C ALA A 53 15.77 28.14 14.87
N ALA A 54 16.73 27.36 15.39
CA ALA A 54 17.93 27.87 16.05
C ALA A 54 18.89 28.58 15.08
N LEU A 55 18.96 28.11 13.82
CA LEU A 55 19.73 28.73 12.75
C LEU A 55 19.06 29.97 12.15
N GLY A 56 17.79 30.24 12.50
CA GLY A 56 16.99 31.31 11.92
C GLY A 56 16.55 31.03 10.47
N ASP A 57 16.64 29.78 10.00
CA ASP A 57 16.19 29.38 8.68
C ASP A 57 14.69 29.06 8.69
N GLN A 58 13.91 29.89 8.00
CA GLN A 58 12.46 29.77 7.89
C GLN A 58 11.99 29.00 6.65
N SER A 59 12.90 28.44 5.84
CA SER A 59 12.58 27.78 4.56
C SER A 59 11.61 26.58 4.67
N LEU A 60 11.63 25.86 5.79
CA LEU A 60 10.73 24.72 6.05
C LEU A 60 9.53 25.08 6.93
N PHE A 61 9.33 26.36 7.24
CA PHE A 61 8.18 26.84 8.01
C PHE A 61 7.11 27.40 7.06
N VAL A 62 5.85 27.14 7.38
CA VAL A 62 4.71 27.65 6.61
C VAL A 62 4.57 29.16 6.85
N SER A 63 4.50 29.94 5.78
CA SER A 63 4.33 31.40 5.86
C SER A 63 2.87 31.79 6.17
N ALA A 64 2.66 32.97 6.75
CA ALA A 64 1.33 33.49 7.05
C ALA A 64 0.42 33.56 5.79
N ASN A 65 0.98 33.96 4.65
CA ASN A 65 0.23 34.03 3.39
C ASN A 65 -0.18 32.64 2.89
N GLU A 66 0.71 31.65 3.00
CA GLU A 66 0.40 30.27 2.63
C GLU A 66 -0.71 29.70 3.49
N LEU A 67 -0.68 29.98 4.80
CA LEU A 67 -1.72 29.54 5.73
C LEU A 67 -3.09 30.16 5.38
N VAL A 68 -3.13 31.45 5.05
CA VAL A 68 -4.38 32.12 4.61
C VAL A 68 -4.92 31.48 3.33
N GLU A 69 -4.07 31.18 2.36
CA GLU A 69 -4.47 30.53 1.11
C GLU A 69 -4.94 29.08 1.32
N MET A 70 -4.28 28.32 2.19
CA MET A 70 -4.74 26.98 2.57
C MET A 70 -6.15 27.04 3.17
N TRP A 71 -6.39 27.94 4.13
CA TRP A 71 -7.72 28.12 4.70
C TRP A 71 -8.73 28.61 3.67
N ARG A 72 -8.36 29.50 2.74
CA ARG A 72 -9.26 29.94 1.66
C ARG A 72 -9.75 28.77 0.81
N ILE A 73 -8.90 27.79 0.53
CA ILE A 73 -9.23 26.59 -0.27
C ILE A 73 -10.10 25.61 0.52
N PHE A 74 -9.76 25.32 1.78
CA PHE A 74 -10.44 24.27 2.56
C PHE A 74 -11.69 24.76 3.30
N THR A 75 -11.79 26.04 3.66
CA THR A 75 -12.92 26.57 4.45
C THR A 75 -14.29 26.35 3.81
N PRO A 76 -14.49 26.57 2.48
CA PRO A 76 -15.79 26.31 1.87
C PRO A 76 -16.23 24.84 1.98
N LEU A 77 -15.28 23.91 1.83
CA LEU A 77 -15.54 22.48 1.97
C LEU A 77 -15.89 22.12 3.42
N LEU A 78 -15.14 22.65 4.40
CA LEU A 78 -15.41 22.40 5.81
C LEU A 78 -16.79 22.92 6.23
N ARG A 79 -17.17 24.12 5.79
CA ARG A 79 -18.52 24.68 6.03
C ARG A 79 -19.61 23.80 5.44
N GLN A 80 -19.40 23.30 4.21
CA GLN A 80 -20.35 22.39 3.58
C GLN A 80 -20.51 21.08 4.39
N ILE A 81 -19.41 20.54 4.93
CA ILE A 81 -19.43 19.34 5.78
C ILE A 81 -20.19 19.62 7.09
N ASP A 82 -19.97 20.77 7.73
CA ASP A 82 -20.64 21.15 8.98
C ASP A 82 -22.16 21.37 8.79
N GLU A 83 -22.56 21.95 7.65
CA GLU A 83 -23.97 22.21 7.32
C GLU A 83 -24.73 20.96 6.87
N GLN A 84 -24.16 20.20 5.94
CA GLN A 84 -24.83 19.06 5.30
C GLN A 84 -24.71 17.78 6.12
N LYS A 85 -23.69 17.68 6.99
CA LYS A 85 -23.37 16.50 7.81
C LYS A 85 -23.54 15.20 7.02
N PRO A 86 -22.84 15.05 5.88
CA PRO A 86 -23.03 13.92 5.00
C PRO A 86 -22.75 12.61 5.72
N ASP A 87 -23.46 11.55 5.32
CA ASP A 87 -23.22 10.21 5.86
C ASP A 87 -21.78 9.78 5.56
N VAL A 88 -21.04 9.48 6.63
CA VAL A 88 -19.65 9.04 6.54
C VAL A 88 -19.63 7.59 6.08
N SER A 89 -18.93 7.30 4.98
CA SER A 89 -18.70 5.92 4.54
C SER A 89 -17.81 5.21 5.57
N ILE A 90 -18.38 4.20 6.22
CA ILE A 90 -17.64 3.33 7.14
C ILE A 90 -16.95 2.28 6.29
N TYR A 91 -15.63 2.27 6.37
CA TYR A 91 -14.83 1.27 5.70
C TYR A 91 -13.87 0.62 6.71
N PRO A 92 -13.50 -0.64 6.47
CA PRO A 92 -12.65 -1.37 7.40
C PRO A 92 -11.19 -0.94 7.30
N PHE A 93 -10.45 -1.11 8.40
CA PHE A 93 -9.07 -0.67 8.49
C PHE A 93 -8.20 -1.34 7.41
N GLY A 94 -7.42 -0.52 6.69
CA GLY A 94 -6.53 -0.99 5.62
C GLY A 94 -7.21 -1.19 4.26
N MET A 95 -8.50 -0.86 4.12
CA MET A 95 -9.17 -0.72 2.82
C MET A 95 -9.48 0.74 2.52
N VAL A 96 -9.81 1.01 1.25
CA VAL A 96 -10.32 2.31 0.80
C VAL A 96 -11.86 2.30 0.80
N PRO A 97 -12.52 3.46 0.95
CA PRO A 97 -13.98 3.55 0.85
C PRO A 97 -14.51 3.03 -0.49
N GLU A 98 -15.71 2.46 -0.47
CA GLU A 98 -16.43 2.08 -1.69
C GLU A 98 -16.64 3.31 -2.59
N GLY A 99 -16.39 3.17 -3.90
CA GLY A 99 -16.43 4.26 -4.87
C GLY A 99 -15.17 5.15 -4.93
N TRP A 100 -14.22 5.03 -4.00
CA TRP A 100 -12.96 5.80 -4.06
C TRP A 100 -12.13 5.45 -5.31
N ALA A 101 -12.06 4.17 -5.67
CA ALA A 101 -11.33 3.72 -6.85
C ALA A 101 -11.92 4.26 -8.17
N GLU A 102 -13.25 4.34 -8.26
CA GLU A 102 -13.94 4.92 -9.40
C GLU A 102 -13.73 6.43 -9.48
N TRP A 103 -13.83 7.11 -8.34
CA TRP A 103 -13.54 8.54 -8.22
C TRP A 103 -12.10 8.87 -8.63
N ALA A 104 -11.13 8.06 -8.19
CA ALA A 104 -9.72 8.23 -8.55
C ALA A 104 -9.52 8.04 -10.06
N LYS A 105 -10.11 6.98 -10.63
CA LYS A 105 -10.05 6.69 -12.07
C LYS A 105 -10.69 7.80 -12.91
N ALA A 106 -11.83 8.35 -12.46
CA ALA A 106 -12.49 9.47 -13.11
C ALA A 106 -11.63 10.75 -13.14
N ARG A 107 -10.70 10.90 -12.18
CA ARG A 107 -9.75 12.01 -12.08
C ARG A 107 -8.37 11.69 -12.67
N GLY A 108 -8.22 10.55 -13.34
CA GLY A 108 -6.96 10.13 -13.97
C GLY A 108 -5.92 9.59 -12.98
N ALA A 109 -6.30 9.38 -11.71
CA ALA A 109 -5.47 8.64 -10.76
C ALA A 109 -5.77 7.15 -10.88
N ALA A 110 -4.76 6.33 -11.19
CA ALA A 110 -4.88 4.89 -11.18
C ALA A 110 -4.37 4.37 -9.83
N PRO A 111 -5.26 4.11 -8.84
CA PRO A 111 -4.81 3.52 -7.60
C PRO A 111 -4.30 2.11 -7.88
N LYS A 112 -3.05 1.85 -7.49
CA LYS A 112 -2.47 0.51 -7.57
C LYS A 112 -2.94 -0.24 -6.32
N ALA A 113 -3.83 -1.21 -6.50
CA ALA A 113 -4.32 -2.03 -5.41
C ALA A 113 -3.16 -2.81 -4.77
N THR A 114 -3.10 -2.80 -3.44
CA THR A 114 -2.18 -3.65 -2.67
C THR A 114 -2.64 -5.11 -2.80
N TRP A 115 -1.73 -6.08 -2.73
CA TRP A 115 -2.11 -7.50 -2.78
C TRP A 115 -3.12 -7.90 -1.68
N GLN A 116 -3.07 -7.24 -0.51
CA GLN A 116 -4.04 -7.43 0.58
C GLN A 116 -5.44 -6.95 0.18
N GLU A 117 -5.54 -5.81 -0.49
CA GLU A 117 -6.79 -5.28 -1.02
C GLU A 117 -7.30 -6.21 -2.14
N PHE A 118 -6.42 -6.68 -3.02
CA PHE A 118 -6.77 -7.64 -4.07
C PHE A 118 -7.35 -8.94 -3.48
N LEU A 119 -6.71 -9.53 -2.47
CA LEU A 119 -7.23 -10.75 -1.84
C LEU A 119 -8.54 -10.50 -1.08
N ALA A 120 -8.69 -9.34 -0.43
CA ALA A 120 -9.91 -8.98 0.28
C ALA A 120 -11.10 -8.78 -0.69
N LEU A 121 -10.87 -8.05 -1.79
CA LEU A 121 -11.86 -7.73 -2.81
C LEU A 121 -12.32 -8.98 -3.58
N HIS A 122 -11.39 -9.89 -3.90
CA HIS A 122 -11.68 -11.10 -4.70
C HIS A 122 -11.90 -12.35 -3.85
N SER A 123 -11.99 -12.22 -2.52
CA SER A 123 -12.24 -13.35 -1.59
C SER A 123 -13.52 -14.12 -1.89
N ASP A 124 -14.55 -13.47 -2.45
CA ASP A 124 -15.80 -14.13 -2.87
C ASP A 124 -15.74 -14.70 -4.30
N GLN A 125 -14.75 -14.28 -5.10
CA GLN A 125 -14.58 -14.70 -6.49
C GLN A 125 -13.48 -15.75 -6.60
N VAL A 126 -13.86 -16.98 -6.28
CA VAL A 126 -12.97 -18.15 -6.29
C VAL A 126 -12.30 -18.34 -7.66
N GLU A 127 -12.98 -17.99 -8.75
CA GLU A 127 -12.46 -18.07 -10.12
C GLU A 127 -11.31 -17.09 -10.39
N GLU A 128 -11.35 -15.89 -9.83
CA GLU A 128 -10.29 -14.89 -10.02
C GLU A 128 -9.06 -15.22 -9.17
N LEU A 129 -9.29 -15.64 -7.92
CA LEU A 129 -8.23 -16.20 -7.08
C LEU A 129 -7.57 -17.43 -7.74
N ARG A 130 -8.36 -18.27 -8.41
CA ARG A 130 -7.84 -19.46 -9.11
C ARG A 130 -7.02 -19.07 -10.34
N LYS A 131 -7.44 -18.07 -11.10
CA LYS A 131 -6.66 -17.54 -12.23
C LYS A 131 -5.31 -17.01 -11.76
N VAL A 132 -5.30 -16.23 -10.68
CA VAL A 132 -4.07 -15.72 -10.09
C VAL A 132 -3.20 -16.85 -9.57
N PHE A 133 -3.77 -17.84 -8.87
CA PHE A 133 -3.02 -18.99 -8.37
C PHE A 133 -2.35 -19.79 -9.50
N VAL A 134 -3.08 -20.05 -10.59
CA VAL A 134 -2.54 -20.76 -11.78
C VAL A 134 -1.49 -19.93 -12.52
N GLU A 135 -1.64 -18.61 -12.56
CA GLU A 135 -0.67 -17.72 -13.20
C GLU A 135 0.65 -17.64 -12.41
N LEU A 136 0.59 -17.80 -11.09
CA LEU A 136 1.76 -17.79 -10.21
C LEU A 136 2.47 -19.14 -10.13
N ASP A 137 1.71 -20.23 -10.18
CA ASP A 137 2.22 -21.61 -10.20
C ASP A 137 2.74 -21.97 -11.60
N VAL A 138 3.82 -21.30 -12.01
CA VAL A 138 4.47 -21.50 -13.32
C VAL A 138 4.97 -22.95 -13.47
N GLU A 139 5.32 -23.58 -12.36
CA GLU A 139 5.83 -24.95 -12.32
C GLU A 139 4.71 -26.01 -12.31
N GLY A 140 3.44 -25.61 -12.13
CA GLY A 140 2.28 -26.51 -12.13
C GLY A 140 2.27 -27.50 -10.97
N LYS A 141 2.89 -27.13 -9.84
CA LYS A 141 3.08 -27.98 -8.65
C LYS A 141 1.81 -28.06 -7.78
N GLY A 142 0.82 -27.21 -8.03
CA GLY A 142 -0.42 -27.11 -7.25
C GLY A 142 -0.23 -26.50 -5.86
N ARG A 143 0.93 -25.86 -5.63
CA ARG A 143 1.36 -25.23 -4.37
C ARG A 143 2.22 -24.02 -4.71
N LEU A 144 2.07 -22.94 -3.94
CA LEU A 144 2.91 -21.74 -4.07
C LEU A 144 4.02 -21.78 -3.04
N GLU A 145 5.27 -21.76 -3.51
CA GLU A 145 6.46 -21.66 -2.67
C GLU A 145 6.87 -20.19 -2.47
N GLY A 146 7.77 -19.93 -1.51
CA GLY A 146 8.27 -18.58 -1.21
C GLY A 146 8.72 -17.73 -2.42
N PRO A 147 9.40 -18.30 -3.44
CA PRO A 147 9.76 -17.58 -4.67
C PRO A 147 8.57 -17.20 -5.57
N GLU A 148 7.50 -17.99 -5.58
CA GLU A 148 6.30 -17.71 -6.39
C GLU A 148 5.42 -16.66 -5.70
N ILE A 149 5.37 -16.69 -4.36
CA ILE A 149 4.75 -15.64 -3.54
C ILE A 149 5.52 -14.32 -3.66
N LEU A 150 6.84 -14.38 -3.87
CA LEU A 150 7.65 -13.21 -4.18
C LEU A 150 7.25 -12.61 -5.54
N GLU A 151 7.05 -13.43 -6.57
CA GLU A 151 6.58 -12.95 -7.88
C GLU A 151 5.19 -12.30 -7.78
N LEU A 152 4.29 -12.90 -6.99
CA LEU A 152 2.99 -12.31 -6.65
C LEU A 152 3.15 -10.96 -5.95
N ALA A 153 3.95 -10.92 -4.89
CA ALA A 153 4.18 -9.71 -4.13
C ALA A 153 4.78 -8.61 -5.03
N LYS A 154 5.77 -8.95 -5.87
CA LYS A 154 6.38 -8.03 -6.86
C LYS A 154 5.36 -7.44 -7.84
N ARG A 155 4.36 -8.20 -8.27
CA ARG A 155 3.32 -7.72 -9.20
C ARG A 155 2.47 -6.60 -8.62
N PHE A 156 2.13 -6.69 -7.34
CA PHE A 156 1.22 -5.76 -6.67
C PHE A 156 1.94 -4.68 -5.85
N TYR A 157 3.23 -4.82 -5.53
CA TYR A 157 3.96 -3.87 -4.69
C TYR A 157 4.58 -2.69 -5.44
N ASP A 158 4.80 -1.60 -4.72
CA ASP A 158 5.37 -0.32 -5.16
C ASP A 158 6.90 -0.40 -5.38
N GLY A 159 7.36 -1.38 -6.16
CA GLY A 159 8.74 -1.42 -6.62
C GLY A 159 9.79 -1.78 -5.57
N ARG A 160 9.40 -2.12 -4.33
CA ARG A 160 10.30 -2.75 -3.35
C ARG A 160 10.24 -4.26 -3.50
N GLU A 161 11.39 -4.90 -3.68
CA GLU A 161 11.48 -6.33 -3.44
C GLU A 161 11.19 -6.58 -1.95
N PRO A 162 10.12 -7.30 -1.59
CA PRO A 162 9.91 -7.63 -0.19
C PRO A 162 11.12 -8.42 0.28
N THR A 163 11.72 -7.97 1.38
CA THR A 163 12.91 -8.65 1.92
C THR A 163 12.52 -10.09 2.27
N LEU A 164 13.44 -11.05 2.17
CA LEU A 164 13.19 -12.45 2.54
C LEU A 164 12.50 -12.61 3.92
N LYS A 165 12.77 -11.69 4.86
CA LYS A 165 12.09 -11.61 6.17
C LYS A 165 10.61 -11.22 6.09
N GLN A 166 10.25 -10.30 5.21
CA GLN A 166 8.86 -9.89 5.00
C GLN A 166 8.08 -10.98 4.28
N ILE A 167 8.72 -11.66 3.31
CA ILE A 167 8.13 -12.83 2.65
C ILE A 167 7.90 -13.94 3.67
N ALA A 168 8.89 -14.25 4.51
CA ALA A 168 8.74 -15.22 5.59
C ALA A 168 7.60 -14.85 6.55
N ALA A 169 7.47 -13.57 6.92
CA ALA A 169 6.36 -13.11 7.77
C ALA A 169 4.99 -13.19 7.08
N ILE A 170 4.93 -13.02 5.76
CA ILE A 170 3.70 -13.23 4.97
C ILE A 170 3.39 -14.73 4.85
N MET A 171 4.43 -15.53 4.62
CA MET A 171 4.37 -16.99 4.49
C MET A 171 3.87 -17.64 5.78
N ASP A 172 4.44 -17.27 6.93
CA ASP A 172 4.04 -17.75 8.26
C ASP A 172 2.57 -17.40 8.60
N ARG A 173 2.03 -16.33 8.01
CA ARG A 173 0.63 -15.93 8.22
C ARG A 173 -0.36 -16.73 7.39
N ILE A 174 0.09 -17.28 6.26
CA ILE A 174 -0.76 -17.99 5.29
C ILE A 174 -0.63 -19.50 5.49
N ASP A 175 0.59 -20.01 5.68
CA ASP A 175 0.90 -21.42 5.92
C ASP A 175 0.66 -21.80 7.38
N SER A 176 -0.61 -22.03 7.70
CA SER A 176 -1.02 -22.58 8.99
C SER A 176 -0.59 -24.04 9.17
N GLY A 177 -0.23 -24.73 8.07
CA GLY A 177 0.24 -26.12 8.08
C GLY A 177 1.72 -26.30 8.42
N GLY A 178 2.51 -25.21 8.42
CA GLY A 178 3.96 -25.24 8.61
C GLY A 178 4.68 -26.05 7.54
N SER A 179 4.10 -26.16 6.34
CA SER A 179 4.61 -27.00 5.26
C SER A 179 5.69 -26.32 4.43
N GLY A 180 5.92 -25.02 4.60
CA GLY A 180 6.82 -24.20 3.80
C GLY A 180 6.27 -23.87 2.40
N SER A 181 5.01 -24.19 2.14
CA SER A 181 4.31 -24.00 0.86
C SER A 181 2.85 -23.64 1.12
N VAL A 182 2.24 -22.83 0.25
CA VAL A 182 0.80 -22.52 0.32
C VAL A 182 0.04 -23.43 -0.62
N THR A 183 -0.79 -24.30 -0.07
CA THR A 183 -1.79 -25.06 -0.84
C THR A 183 -2.97 -24.18 -1.25
N TRP A 184 -3.73 -24.59 -2.27
CA TRP A 184 -4.96 -23.88 -2.67
C TRP A 184 -5.94 -23.68 -1.49
N ASP A 185 -6.13 -24.70 -0.66
CA ASP A 185 -7.01 -24.61 0.52
C ASP A 185 -6.51 -23.59 1.56
N GLU A 186 -5.19 -23.50 1.76
CA GLU A 186 -4.58 -22.48 2.64
C GLU A 186 -4.67 -21.09 2.03
N PHE A 187 -4.50 -20.96 0.71
CA PHE A 187 -4.66 -19.71 -0.01
C PHE A 187 -6.09 -19.16 0.12
N VAL A 188 -7.10 -20.01 -0.07
CA VAL A 188 -8.53 -19.63 0.07
C VAL A 188 -8.86 -19.34 1.54
N LYS A 189 -8.37 -20.14 2.49
CA LYS A 189 -8.54 -19.85 3.92
C LYS A 189 -7.90 -18.53 4.30
N ALA A 190 -6.69 -18.24 3.83
CA ALA A 190 -6.02 -16.98 4.08
C ALA A 190 -6.77 -15.80 3.45
N ALA A 191 -7.23 -15.91 2.20
CA ALA A 191 -8.07 -14.91 1.57
C ALA A 191 -9.39 -14.69 2.34
N GLY A 192 -10.00 -15.75 2.85
CA GLY A 192 -11.21 -15.69 3.68
C GLY A 192 -10.98 -15.08 5.06
N VAL A 193 -9.87 -15.42 5.73
CA VAL A 193 -9.47 -14.82 7.02
C VAL A 193 -9.15 -13.35 6.84
N ILE A 194 -8.37 -13.01 5.82
CA ILE A 194 -8.04 -11.63 5.44
C ILE A 194 -9.33 -10.86 5.16
N SER A 195 -10.23 -11.40 4.33
CA SER A 195 -11.54 -10.83 4.07
C SER A 195 -12.39 -10.65 5.32
N SER A 196 -12.44 -11.64 6.21
CA SER A 196 -13.21 -11.55 7.47
C SER A 196 -12.64 -10.50 8.43
N ALA A 197 -11.32 -10.41 8.54
CA ALA A 197 -10.62 -9.40 9.33
C ALA A 197 -10.86 -7.99 8.75
N PHE A 198 -10.92 -7.90 7.42
CA PHE A 198 -11.30 -6.71 6.70
C PHE A 198 -12.82 -6.51 6.64
N ARG A 199 -13.71 -7.43 6.98
CA ARG A 199 -15.17 -7.24 6.86
C ARG A 199 -15.85 -6.87 8.15
N THR A 200 -15.16 -6.97 9.29
CA THR A 200 -15.73 -6.56 10.57
C THR A 200 -15.86 -5.04 10.60
N PRO A 201 -17.07 -4.48 10.46
CA PRO A 201 -17.27 -3.06 10.67
C PRO A 201 -17.13 -2.86 12.17
N ILE A 202 -16.24 -1.97 12.59
CA ILE A 202 -16.32 -1.43 13.94
C ILE A 202 -17.73 -0.84 14.04
N GLU A 203 -18.55 -1.30 15.00
CA GLU A 203 -19.93 -0.82 15.17
C GLU A 203 -19.99 0.71 15.06
N PRO A 204 -20.98 1.29 14.37
CA PRO A 204 -21.11 2.73 14.23
C PRO A 204 -21.46 3.36 15.58
N LYS A 205 -20.44 3.73 16.36
CA LYS A 205 -20.57 4.70 17.45
C LYS A 205 -19.92 6.01 17.07
N ILE A 206 -20.36 6.58 15.95
CA ILE A 206 -20.06 7.98 15.63
C ILE A 206 -21.35 8.63 15.15
N GLY A 207 -22.25 8.92 16.10
CA GLY A 207 -23.08 10.11 15.92
C GLY A 207 -22.14 11.31 15.94
N TRP A 208 -22.34 12.27 15.02
CA TRP A 208 -21.75 13.60 15.15
C TRP A 208 -21.98 14.03 16.61
N ARG A 209 -20.91 14.14 17.41
CA ARG A 209 -21.07 14.51 18.82
C ARG A 209 -21.85 15.82 18.85
N GLN A 210 -22.99 15.81 19.54
CA GLN A 210 -23.71 17.02 19.92
C GLN A 210 -22.85 17.84 20.88
#